data_AF-A0A2E0XQA9-F1
#
_entry.id   AF-A0A2E0XQA9-F1
#
_cell.length_a   1.000
_cell.length_b   1.000
_cell.length_c   1.000
_cell.angle_alpha   90.00
_cell.angle_beta   90.00
_cell.angle_gamma   90.00
#
_symmetry.space_group_name_H-M   'P 1'
#
loop_
_entity.id
_entity.type
_entity.pdbx_description
1 polymer ?
#
loop_
_entity_poly.entity_id
_entity_poly.type
_entity_poly.pdbx_seq_one_letter_code
_entity_poly.pdbx_strand_id
1 'polypeptide(L)'
;MVSAYVDQRPEGDLSRPRAQKHGFQIYPTIAETLCLGSDRMSVGAVLLIAEHGDKPTSEKEQKLYPRYEFFQQIVDVFRQDGTAVPVFNDKHLSYSFEKAQRMVLAPKELQFPFLAGSSLPATFRLPPLELPINCVLEDALMIGVGGSDAMDYHALEAMQCMVERRRGGETGVTAVQFIEGDEVCMASPAGTAAGRGACWKALWPAPTLAAVSA
;
A
#
# COMPACT_ATOMS: atom_id res chain seq x y z
N MET A 1 -18.85 -15.37 9.38
CA MET A 1 -19.16 -14.36 10.42
C MET A 1 -18.18 -13.21 10.27
N VAL A 2 -18.58 -11.97 10.57
CA VAL A 2 -17.72 -10.78 10.51
C VAL A 2 -17.58 -10.22 11.93
N SER A 3 -16.40 -9.70 12.25
CA SER A 3 -16.10 -8.95 13.47
C SER A 3 -15.20 -7.77 13.12
N ALA A 4 -15.18 -6.75 13.97
CA ALA A 4 -14.35 -5.56 13.75
C ALA A 4 -13.67 -5.07 15.02
N TYR A 5 -12.47 -4.53 14.85
CA TYR A 5 -11.82 -3.62 15.79
C TYR A 5 -11.85 -2.22 15.17
N VAL A 6 -12.09 -1.20 16.00
CA VAL A 6 -12.15 0.20 15.55
C VAL A 6 -11.37 1.04 16.55
N ASP A 7 -10.22 1.54 16.11
CA ASP A 7 -9.26 2.28 16.94
C ASP A 7 -9.79 3.65 17.39
N GLN A 8 -10.42 4.40 16.49
CA GLN A 8 -10.97 5.73 16.78
C GLN A 8 -12.42 5.84 16.32
N ARG A 9 -13.24 6.52 17.12
CA ARG A 9 -14.68 6.71 16.87
C ARG A 9 -15.06 8.19 17.03
N PRO A 10 -14.67 9.06 16.07
CA PRO A 10 -15.07 10.47 16.10
C PRO A 10 -16.58 10.63 15.91
N GLU A 11 -17.06 11.86 16.08
CA GLU A 11 -18.46 12.20 15.75
C GLU A 11 -18.76 11.85 14.29
N GLY A 12 -19.91 11.21 14.04
CA GLY A 12 -20.32 10.76 12.70
C GLY A 12 -19.71 9.43 12.25
N ASP A 13 -18.91 8.75 13.08
CA ASP A 13 -18.43 7.39 12.80
C ASP A 13 -19.58 6.43 12.45
N LEU A 14 -19.36 5.65 11.38
CA LEU A 14 -20.35 4.72 10.85
C LEU A 14 -20.23 3.31 11.46
N SER A 15 -19.20 3.01 12.25
CA SER A 15 -18.93 1.65 12.71
C SER A 15 -20.10 1.02 13.47
N ARG A 16 -20.64 1.70 14.49
CA ARG A 16 -21.77 1.21 15.30
C ARG A 16 -23.07 1.06 14.49
N PRO A 17 -23.51 2.06 13.69
CA PRO A 17 -24.67 1.89 12.82
C PRO A 17 -24.52 0.71 11.84
N ARG A 18 -23.32 0.51 11.27
CA ARG A 18 -23.05 -0.60 10.34
C ARG A 18 -23.05 -1.94 11.06
N ALA A 19 -22.46 -2.02 12.25
CA ALA A 19 -22.47 -3.20 13.11
C ALA A 19 -23.91 -3.63 13.44
N GLN A 20 -24.76 -2.69 13.85
CA GLN A 20 -26.17 -2.96 14.14
C GLN A 20 -26.94 -3.38 12.88
N LYS A 21 -26.74 -2.68 11.75
CA LYS A 21 -27.44 -2.97 10.50
C LYS A 21 -27.10 -4.34 9.93
N HIS A 22 -25.84 -4.78 10.07
CA HIS A 22 -25.33 -6.00 9.42
C HIS A 22 -25.07 -7.15 10.41
N GLY A 23 -25.31 -6.95 11.71
CA GLY A 23 -25.24 -8.00 12.73
C GLY A 23 -23.83 -8.50 13.04
N PHE A 24 -22.81 -7.63 13.00
CA PHE A 24 -21.44 -7.97 13.41
C PHE A 24 -21.05 -7.29 14.72
N GLN A 25 -20.14 -7.92 15.47
CA GLN A 25 -19.66 -7.40 16.74
C GLN A 25 -18.41 -6.53 16.56
N ILE A 26 -18.35 -5.43 17.30
CA ILE A 26 -17.13 -4.63 17.46
C ILE A 26 -16.48 -4.98 18.80
N TYR A 27 -15.23 -5.44 18.76
CA TYR A 27 -14.46 -5.82 19.95
C TYR A 27 -13.49 -4.70 20.35
N PRO A 28 -13.07 -4.64 21.62
CA PRO A 28 -12.13 -3.64 22.14
C PRO A 28 -10.69 -3.87 21.68
N THR A 29 -10.31 -5.09 21.26
CA THR A 29 -8.94 -5.40 20.83
C THR A 29 -8.91 -6.19 19.52
N ILE A 30 -7.77 -6.13 18.82
CA ILE A 30 -7.52 -6.93 17.61
C ILE A 30 -7.58 -8.43 17.95
N ALA A 31 -6.97 -8.85 19.06
CA ALA A 31 -7.00 -10.24 19.51
C ALA A 31 -8.42 -10.76 19.72
N GLU A 32 -9.26 -10.02 20.47
CA GLU A 32 -10.66 -10.40 20.67
C GLU A 32 -11.46 -10.40 19.35
N THR A 33 -11.12 -9.51 18.42
CA THR A 33 -11.75 -9.49 17.08
C THR A 33 -11.46 -10.76 16.30
N LEU A 34 -10.21 -11.23 16.31
CA LEU A 34 -9.77 -12.43 15.60
C LEU A 34 -10.27 -13.72 16.27
N CYS A 35 -10.38 -13.73 17.60
CA CYS A 35 -10.82 -14.88 18.37
C CYS A 35 -12.34 -14.89 18.66
N LEU A 36 -13.05 -13.84 18.26
CA LEU A 36 -14.49 -13.66 18.49
C LEU A 36 -14.87 -13.74 19.98
N GLY A 37 -13.97 -13.27 20.85
CA GLY A 37 -14.10 -13.32 22.31
C GLY A 37 -13.79 -14.68 22.96
N SER A 38 -13.30 -15.66 22.17
CA SER A 38 -12.79 -16.94 22.69
C SER A 38 -11.26 -16.95 22.81
N ASP A 39 -10.68 -18.07 23.26
CA ASP A 39 -9.23 -18.26 23.37
C ASP A 39 -8.57 -18.74 22.05
N ARG A 40 -9.35 -18.93 20.97
CA ARG A 40 -8.87 -19.48 19.70
C ARG A 40 -9.28 -18.62 18.52
N MET A 41 -8.39 -18.50 17.54
CA MET A 41 -8.70 -17.78 16.31
C MET A 41 -9.90 -18.42 15.62
N SER A 42 -10.88 -17.60 15.24
CA SER A 42 -12.18 -18.06 14.74
C SER A 42 -12.59 -17.39 13.42
N VAL A 43 -11.66 -16.66 12.79
CA VAL A 43 -11.86 -15.98 11.49
C VAL A 43 -11.08 -16.69 10.39
N GLY A 44 -11.54 -16.57 9.14
CA GLY A 44 -10.91 -17.19 7.97
C GLY A 44 -9.99 -16.28 7.15
N ALA A 45 -10.02 -14.97 7.41
CA ALA A 45 -9.18 -13.96 6.77
C ALA A 45 -9.22 -12.65 7.57
N VAL A 46 -8.24 -11.77 7.35
CA VAL A 46 -8.16 -10.45 8.00
C VAL A 46 -8.08 -9.34 6.94
N LEU A 47 -8.91 -8.32 7.12
CA LEU A 47 -8.80 -7.04 6.40
C LEU A 47 -8.24 -6.00 7.36
N LEU A 48 -7.01 -5.56 7.13
CA LEU A 48 -6.35 -4.52 7.91
C LEU A 48 -6.45 -3.20 7.15
N ILE A 49 -7.29 -2.30 7.68
CA ILE A 49 -7.53 -0.97 7.12
C ILE A 49 -7.12 0.07 8.15
N ALA A 50 -6.11 0.86 7.83
CA ALA A 50 -5.61 1.94 8.67
C ALA A 50 -5.27 3.17 7.80
N GLU A 51 -6.29 3.76 7.19
CA GLU A 51 -6.18 4.91 6.27
C GLU A 51 -6.81 6.21 6.81
N HIS A 52 -7.42 6.16 8.00
CA HIS A 52 -8.13 7.28 8.61
C HIS A 52 -7.80 7.42 10.09
N GLY A 53 -8.28 8.52 10.67
CA GLY A 53 -8.09 8.87 12.07
C GLY A 53 -7.09 9.99 12.29
N ASP A 54 -7.13 10.55 13.49
CA ASP A 54 -6.18 11.55 13.94
C ASP A 54 -4.89 10.86 14.39
N LYS A 55 -3.87 10.98 13.54
CA LYS A 55 -2.53 10.42 13.74
C LYS A 55 -1.48 11.50 13.57
N PRO A 56 -0.35 11.40 14.29
CA PRO A 56 0.78 12.29 14.10
C PRO A 56 1.25 12.29 12.66
N THR A 57 1.83 13.42 12.26
CA THR A 57 2.48 13.60 10.96
C THR A 57 3.99 13.64 11.19
N SER A 58 4.78 12.98 10.33
CA SER A 58 6.24 13.07 10.36
C SER A 58 6.76 14.38 9.74
N GLU A 59 8.07 14.63 9.85
CA GLU A 59 8.75 15.74 9.16
C GLU A 59 8.64 15.66 7.63
N LYS A 60 8.38 14.46 7.08
CA LYS A 60 8.16 14.23 5.65
C LYS A 60 6.69 14.34 5.25
N GLU A 61 5.86 14.94 6.10
CA GLU A 61 4.41 15.08 5.92
C GLU A 61 3.60 13.77 5.85
N GLN A 62 4.24 12.63 6.14
CA GLN A 62 3.56 11.33 6.14
C GLN A 62 2.69 11.18 7.39
N LYS A 63 1.46 10.69 7.22
CA LYS A 63 0.61 10.32 8.35
C LYS A 63 1.08 8.99 8.94
N LEU A 64 1.35 8.98 10.25
CA LEU A 64 1.88 7.83 10.97
C LEU A 64 0.77 6.81 11.29
N TYR A 65 0.16 6.24 10.25
CA TYR A 65 -0.86 5.22 10.39
C TYR A 65 -0.28 3.93 10.99
N PRO A 66 -0.98 3.30 11.96
CA PRO A 66 -0.45 2.18 12.75
C PRO A 66 -0.54 0.83 12.02
N ARG A 67 -0.31 0.79 10.69
CA ARG A 67 -0.44 -0.44 9.88
C ARG A 67 0.46 -1.56 10.40
N TYR A 68 1.71 -1.23 10.71
CA TYR A 68 2.69 -2.17 11.26
C TYR A 68 2.30 -2.65 12.65
N GLU A 69 1.87 -1.73 13.53
CA GLU A 69 1.49 -2.03 14.91
C GLU A 69 0.27 -2.95 14.97
N PHE A 70 -0.72 -2.71 14.11
CA PHE A 70 -1.90 -3.57 13.99
C PHE A 70 -1.54 -4.92 13.36
N PHE A 71 -0.69 -4.92 12.34
CA PHE A 71 -0.18 -6.14 11.71
C PHE A 71 0.58 -7.02 12.71
N GLN A 72 1.41 -6.43 13.58
CA GLN A 72 2.13 -7.18 14.60
C GLN A 72 1.17 -7.84 15.60
N GLN A 73 0.11 -7.15 16.02
CA GLN A 73 -0.91 -7.75 16.88
C GLN A 73 -1.64 -8.93 16.21
N ILE A 74 -1.90 -8.86 14.90
CA ILE A 74 -2.46 -9.99 14.13
C ILE A 74 -1.48 -11.16 14.11
N VAL A 75 -0.21 -10.89 13.79
CA VAL A 75 0.86 -11.90 13.76
C VAL A 75 1.07 -12.55 15.12
N ASP A 76 0.96 -11.79 16.21
CA ASP A 76 1.09 -12.34 17.57
C ASP A 76 -0.04 -13.30 17.90
N VAL A 77 -1.27 -13.03 17.45
CA VAL A 77 -2.40 -13.97 17.55
C VAL A 77 -2.14 -15.23 16.73
N PHE A 78 -1.61 -15.11 15.51
CA PHE A 78 -1.28 -16.28 14.69
C PHE A 78 -0.24 -17.18 15.37
N ARG A 79 0.78 -16.57 15.99
CA ARG A 79 1.80 -17.32 16.75
C ARG A 79 1.20 -18.01 17.98
N GLN A 80 0.29 -17.35 18.70
CA GLN A 80 -0.37 -17.92 19.88
C GLN A 80 -1.34 -19.05 19.54
N ASP A 81 -2.13 -18.89 18.47
CA ASP A 81 -3.09 -19.90 18.05
C ASP A 81 -2.41 -21.13 17.41
N GLY A 82 -1.26 -20.90 16.76
CA GLY A 82 -0.55 -21.91 15.95
C GLY A 82 -1.10 -22.03 14.53
N THR A 83 -2.03 -21.15 14.14
CA THR A 83 -2.65 -21.09 12.82
C THR A 83 -2.58 -19.67 12.28
N ALA A 84 -2.36 -19.52 10.99
CA ALA A 84 -2.39 -18.23 10.31
C ALA A 84 -3.41 -18.25 9.16
N VAL A 85 -4.01 -17.09 8.88
CA VAL A 85 -5.01 -16.91 7.81
C VAL A 85 -4.58 -15.80 6.85
N PRO A 86 -5.14 -15.74 5.63
CA PRO A 86 -4.84 -14.68 4.68
C PRO A 86 -5.08 -13.28 5.27
N VAL A 87 -4.15 -12.35 4.99
CA VAL A 87 -4.24 -10.95 5.40
C VAL A 87 -4.17 -10.04 4.18
N PHE A 88 -5.11 -9.11 4.08
CA PHE A 88 -5.04 -7.98 3.16
C PHE A 88 -4.77 -6.68 3.95
N ASN A 89 -3.71 -5.96 3.59
CA ASN A 89 -3.35 -4.65 4.14
C ASN A 89 -3.70 -3.55 3.14
N ASP A 90 -4.62 -2.66 3.50
CA ASP A 90 -4.96 -1.53 2.64
C ASP A 90 -3.79 -0.52 2.52
N LYS A 91 -3.48 -0.13 1.28
CA LYS A 91 -2.33 0.69 0.83
C LYS A 91 -0.96 0.03 1.03
N HIS A 92 0.09 0.85 1.08
CA HIS A 92 1.46 0.45 1.40
C HIS A 92 1.56 -0.18 2.79
N LEU A 93 2.62 -0.94 3.02
CA LEU A 93 2.89 -1.65 4.27
C LEU A 93 3.07 -0.71 5.46
N SER A 94 4.11 0.12 5.43
CA SER A 94 4.41 1.07 6.50
C SER A 94 5.17 2.27 5.93
N TYR A 95 5.04 3.42 6.60
CA TYR A 95 5.84 4.60 6.34
C TYR A 95 7.34 4.39 6.65
N SER A 96 7.68 3.38 7.47
CA SER A 96 9.07 3.00 7.77
C SER A 96 9.47 1.78 6.96
N PHE A 97 10.60 1.89 6.25
CA PHE A 97 11.17 0.79 5.47
C PHE A 97 11.51 -0.43 6.33
N GLU A 98 12.08 -0.21 7.53
CA GLU A 98 12.39 -1.30 8.46
C GLU A 98 11.12 -2.04 8.91
N LYS A 99 10.05 -1.28 9.24
CA LYS A 99 8.74 -1.87 9.58
C LYS A 99 8.14 -2.63 8.40
N ALA A 100 8.19 -2.06 7.20
CA ALA A 100 7.71 -2.69 5.97
C ALA A 100 8.47 -4.00 5.68
N GLN A 101 9.79 -4.02 5.86
CA GLN A 101 10.58 -5.25 5.71
C GLN A 101 10.12 -6.35 6.66
N ARG A 102 9.87 -6.01 7.93
CA ARG A 102 9.33 -6.98 8.91
C ARG A 102 7.95 -7.50 8.49
N MET A 103 7.09 -6.66 7.93
CA MET A 103 5.80 -7.08 7.38
C MET A 103 5.93 -8.02 6.18
N VAL A 104 6.99 -7.90 5.37
CA VAL A 104 7.28 -8.84 4.27
C VAL A 104 7.83 -10.17 4.78
N LEU A 105 8.56 -10.17 5.89
CA LEU A 105 9.18 -11.37 6.44
C LEU A 105 8.20 -12.26 7.23
N ALA A 106 7.30 -11.67 8.02
CA ALA A 106 6.38 -12.44 8.87
C ALA A 106 5.48 -13.45 8.11
N PRO A 107 4.89 -13.13 6.93
CA PRO A 107 4.13 -14.08 6.14
C PRO A 107 4.98 -15.24 5.60
N LYS A 108 6.28 -15.02 5.37
CA LYS A 108 7.22 -16.08 4.97
C LYS A 108 7.57 -16.98 6.15
N GLU A 109 7.72 -16.42 7.34
CA GLU A 109 7.95 -17.17 8.58
C GLU A 109 6.75 -18.05 8.94
N LEU A 110 5.54 -17.47 8.92
CA LEU A 110 4.31 -18.11 9.38
C LEU A 110 3.48 -18.75 8.26
N GLN A 111 3.97 -18.71 7.02
CA GLN A 111 3.37 -19.35 5.85
C GLN A 111 1.90 -18.96 5.61
N PHE A 112 1.59 -17.66 5.62
CA PHE A 112 0.24 -17.17 5.28
C PHE A 112 0.23 -16.27 4.03
N PRO A 113 -0.86 -16.27 3.24
CA PRO A 113 -1.00 -15.34 2.13
C PRO A 113 -1.11 -13.89 2.61
N PHE A 114 -0.28 -13.01 2.04
CA PHE A 114 -0.29 -11.59 2.37
C PHE A 114 -0.31 -10.73 1.12
N LEU A 115 -1.29 -9.84 1.05
CA LEU A 115 -1.43 -8.85 -0.02
C LEU A 115 -1.51 -7.46 0.60
N ALA A 116 -0.91 -6.48 -0.08
CA ALA A 116 -1.02 -5.09 0.27
C ALA A 116 -1.24 -4.25 -0.99
N GLY A 117 -2.09 -3.23 -0.90
CA GLY A 117 -2.38 -2.37 -2.04
C GLY A 117 -3.65 -1.55 -1.85
N SER A 118 -3.90 -0.62 -2.75
CA SER A 118 -5.19 0.04 -2.89
C SER A 118 -6.02 -0.56 -4.03
N SER A 119 -7.20 0.02 -4.27
CA SER A 119 -8.07 -0.35 -5.38
C SER A 119 -7.62 0.18 -6.75
N LEU A 120 -6.63 1.07 -6.81
CA LEU A 120 -6.26 1.72 -8.08
C LEU A 120 -5.76 0.76 -9.17
N PRO A 121 -4.99 -0.30 -8.88
CA PRO A 121 -4.65 -1.32 -9.88
C PRO A 121 -5.87 -1.98 -10.55
N ALA A 122 -7.04 -1.97 -9.89
CA ALA A 122 -8.28 -2.55 -10.37
C ALA A 122 -9.28 -1.52 -10.92
N THR A 123 -8.92 -0.23 -10.97
CA THR A 123 -9.82 0.83 -11.45
C THR A 123 -9.91 0.86 -12.98
N PHE A 124 -11.00 1.43 -13.49
CA PHE A 124 -11.17 1.67 -14.93
C PHE A 124 -10.21 2.77 -15.41
N ARG A 125 -9.70 2.63 -16.64
CA ARG A 125 -8.81 3.60 -17.29
C ARG A 125 -9.53 4.27 -18.46
N LEU A 126 -9.32 5.57 -18.63
CA LEU A 126 -9.96 6.37 -19.68
C LEU A 126 -8.90 7.21 -20.42
N PRO A 127 -8.65 6.96 -21.72
CA PRO A 127 -9.19 5.83 -22.50
C PRO A 127 -8.72 4.48 -21.92
N PRO A 128 -9.43 3.37 -22.20
CA PRO A 128 -8.97 2.04 -21.82
C PRO A 128 -7.58 1.78 -22.38
N LEU A 129 -6.64 1.41 -21.51
CA LEU A 129 -5.27 1.08 -21.87
C LEU A 129 -4.83 -0.15 -21.08
N GLU A 130 -4.40 -1.18 -21.80
CA GLU A 130 -3.72 -2.35 -21.24
C GLU A 130 -2.43 -2.55 -22.06
N LEU A 131 -1.28 -2.48 -21.40
CA LEU A 131 0.00 -2.69 -22.07
C LEU A 131 0.19 -4.20 -22.32
N PRO A 132 0.66 -4.62 -23.50
CA PRO A 132 0.98 -6.02 -23.72
C PRO A 132 2.01 -6.51 -22.69
N ILE A 133 1.80 -7.72 -22.15
CA ILE A 133 2.76 -8.35 -21.26
C ILE A 133 4.12 -8.43 -21.98
N ASN A 134 5.20 -8.12 -21.28
CA ASN A 134 6.57 -8.09 -21.81
C ASN A 134 6.80 -7.05 -22.92
N CYS A 135 5.97 -6.00 -23.04
CA CYS A 135 6.30 -4.90 -23.94
C CYS A 135 7.58 -4.19 -23.50
N VAL A 136 8.27 -3.57 -24.46
CA VAL A 136 9.34 -2.62 -24.14
C VAL A 136 8.68 -1.32 -23.68
N LEU A 137 9.15 -0.78 -22.56
CA LEU A 137 8.70 0.49 -22.01
C LEU A 137 9.94 1.33 -21.72
N GLU A 138 10.04 2.48 -22.35
CA GLU A 138 11.18 3.40 -22.18
C GLU A 138 10.95 4.29 -20.95
N ASP A 139 9.79 4.95 -20.90
CA ASP A 139 9.41 5.85 -19.82
C ASP A 139 7.92 5.68 -19.47
N ALA A 140 7.57 6.06 -18.24
CA ALA A 140 6.19 6.15 -17.76
C ALA A 140 6.00 7.40 -16.92
N LEU A 141 4.85 8.05 -17.07
CA LEU A 141 4.45 9.21 -16.28
C LEU A 141 3.02 9.03 -15.79
N MET A 142 2.80 9.26 -14.50
CA MET A 142 1.48 9.35 -13.89
C MET A 142 1.34 10.70 -13.20
N ILE A 143 0.19 11.34 -13.37
CA ILE A 143 -0.14 12.62 -12.74
C ILE A 143 -1.25 12.37 -11.73
N GLY A 144 -0.94 12.59 -10.45
CA GLY A 144 -1.91 12.57 -9.35
C GLY A 144 -2.21 13.98 -8.86
N VAL A 145 -3.41 14.20 -8.32
CA VAL A 145 -3.81 15.48 -7.73
C VAL A 145 -4.08 15.28 -6.24
N GLY A 146 -3.34 15.98 -5.38
CA GLY A 146 -3.56 16.07 -3.94
C GLY A 146 -2.26 16.18 -3.16
N GLY A 147 -2.31 15.89 -1.86
CA GLY A 147 -1.15 16.00 -0.96
C GLY A 147 -0.14 14.86 -1.11
N SER A 148 1.11 15.17 -0.75
CA SER A 148 2.23 14.22 -0.66
C SER A 148 1.90 13.03 0.26
N ASP A 149 2.65 11.94 0.13
CA ASP A 149 2.44 10.63 0.78
C ASP A 149 1.26 9.84 0.17
N ALA A 150 0.02 10.27 0.41
CA ALA A 150 -1.17 9.51 0.00
C ALA A 150 -1.34 9.49 -1.53
N MET A 151 -1.27 10.65 -2.19
CA MET A 151 -1.45 10.71 -3.63
C MET A 151 -0.23 10.23 -4.40
N ASP A 152 0.97 10.41 -3.84
CA ASP A 152 2.20 9.88 -4.42
C ASP A 152 2.17 8.36 -4.46
N TYR A 153 1.79 7.72 -3.35
CA TYR A 153 1.58 6.28 -3.30
C TYR A 153 0.57 5.83 -4.36
N HIS A 154 -0.57 6.51 -4.44
CA HIS A 154 -1.62 6.17 -5.40
C HIS A 154 -1.15 6.30 -6.87
N ALA A 155 -0.46 7.39 -7.20
CA ALA A 155 0.09 7.60 -8.54
C ALA A 155 1.13 6.52 -8.88
N LEU A 156 2.04 6.23 -7.96
CA LEU A 156 3.05 5.20 -8.13
C LEU A 156 2.43 3.82 -8.29
N GLU A 157 1.50 3.42 -7.43
CA GLU A 157 0.87 2.11 -7.47
C GLU A 157 0.04 1.88 -8.74
N ALA A 158 -0.77 2.88 -9.12
CA ALA A 158 -1.57 2.82 -10.34
C ALA A 158 -0.69 2.67 -11.59
N MET A 159 0.47 3.32 -11.61
CA MET A 159 1.46 3.17 -12.66
C MET A 159 2.19 1.82 -12.59
N GLN A 160 2.60 1.40 -11.40
CA GLN A 160 3.41 0.21 -11.13
C GLN A 160 2.74 -1.06 -11.62
N CYS A 161 1.41 -1.19 -11.47
CA CYS A 161 0.67 -2.37 -11.96
C CYS A 161 0.82 -2.61 -13.48
N MET A 162 1.13 -1.56 -14.25
CA MET A 162 1.40 -1.62 -15.68
C MET A 162 2.90 -1.80 -15.95
N VAL A 163 3.72 -0.99 -15.29
CA VAL A 163 5.18 -0.91 -15.51
C VAL A 163 5.90 -2.18 -15.08
N GLU A 164 5.43 -2.89 -14.05
CA GLU A 164 6.06 -4.13 -13.58
C GLU A 164 5.92 -5.30 -14.57
N ARG A 165 4.95 -5.23 -15.49
CA ARG A 165 4.70 -6.27 -16.50
C ARG A 165 5.52 -6.05 -17.78
N ARG A 166 6.37 -5.02 -17.82
CA ARG A 166 7.27 -4.74 -18.94
C ARG A 166 8.35 -5.82 -19.08
N ARG A 167 9.04 -5.85 -20.22
CA ARG A 167 10.18 -6.76 -20.42
C ARG A 167 11.27 -6.53 -19.36
N GLY A 168 11.59 -7.56 -18.59
CA GLY A 168 12.54 -7.45 -17.49
C GLY A 168 12.03 -6.62 -16.31
N GLY A 169 10.70 -6.57 -16.12
CA GLY A 169 10.06 -5.98 -14.95
C GLY A 169 10.24 -6.81 -13.67
N GLU A 170 9.58 -6.41 -12.59
CA GLU A 170 9.70 -7.01 -11.24
C GLU A 170 11.14 -7.00 -10.65
N THR A 171 12.00 -6.11 -11.14
CA THR A 171 13.42 -5.98 -10.71
C THR A 171 13.65 -4.93 -9.61
N GLY A 172 12.58 -4.31 -9.10
CA GLY A 172 12.67 -3.21 -8.13
C GLY A 172 13.13 -1.87 -8.71
N VAL A 173 13.40 -0.90 -7.84
CA VAL A 173 13.78 0.48 -8.18
C VAL A 173 15.25 0.72 -7.84
N THR A 174 16.00 1.35 -8.75
CA THR A 174 17.43 1.66 -8.53
C THR A 174 17.61 3.03 -7.88
N ALA A 175 16.83 4.02 -8.28
CA ALA A 175 16.90 5.36 -7.72
C ALA A 175 15.52 6.03 -7.73
N VAL A 176 15.30 6.89 -6.75
CA VAL A 176 14.11 7.73 -6.64
C VAL A 176 14.58 9.17 -6.44
N GLN A 177 14.08 10.08 -7.27
CA GLN A 177 14.30 11.51 -7.12
C GLN A 177 12.96 12.20 -6.85
N PHE A 178 12.97 13.09 -5.87
CA PHE A 178 11.87 14.00 -5.57
C PHE A 178 12.21 15.38 -6.10
N ILE A 179 11.31 15.97 -6.88
CA ILE A 179 11.47 17.28 -7.52
C ILE A 179 10.24 18.12 -7.16
N GLU A 180 10.43 19.37 -6.76
CA GLU A 180 9.34 20.25 -6.33
C GLU A 180 9.41 21.64 -6.98
N GLY A 181 8.27 22.33 -6.98
CA GLY A 181 8.20 23.72 -7.43
C GLY A 181 8.54 23.89 -8.91
N ASP A 182 9.28 24.95 -9.23
CA ASP A 182 9.59 25.31 -10.61
C ASP A 182 10.52 24.30 -11.31
N GLU A 183 11.26 23.47 -10.53
CA GLU A 183 12.12 22.42 -11.09
C GLU A 183 11.32 21.31 -11.78
N VAL A 184 10.06 21.10 -11.39
CA VAL A 184 9.18 20.12 -12.07
C VAL A 184 8.95 20.50 -13.52
N CYS A 185 8.80 21.80 -13.80
CA CYS A 185 8.65 22.34 -15.15
C CYS A 185 9.89 22.06 -16.01
N MET A 186 11.08 22.15 -15.41
CA MET A 186 12.38 21.98 -16.05
C MET A 186 12.75 20.51 -16.27
N ALA A 187 12.22 19.60 -15.44
CA ALA A 187 12.47 18.17 -15.54
C ALA A 187 11.63 17.46 -16.63
N SER A 188 10.63 18.15 -17.21
CA SER A 188 9.79 17.60 -18.28
C SER A 188 10.52 17.62 -19.63
N PRO A 189 10.55 16.49 -20.39
CA PRO A 189 11.14 16.43 -21.74
C PRO A 189 10.53 17.45 -22.73
N ALA A 190 9.30 17.90 -22.48
CA ALA A 190 8.57 18.84 -23.34
C ALA A 190 8.78 20.32 -22.96
N GLY A 191 9.47 20.65 -21.85
CA GLY A 191 9.72 22.03 -21.43
C GLY A 191 8.49 22.87 -21.05
N THR A 192 7.30 22.27 -20.94
CA THR A 192 6.04 23.01 -20.70
C THR A 192 5.08 22.28 -19.76
N ALA A 193 5.49 22.01 -18.52
CA ALA A 193 4.51 21.78 -17.46
C ALA A 193 4.35 23.11 -16.71
N ALA A 194 3.26 23.84 -16.91
CA ALA A 194 2.96 25.05 -16.14
C ALA A 194 2.23 24.64 -14.85
N GLY A 195 2.95 24.53 -13.73
CA GLY A 195 2.32 24.28 -12.44
C GLY A 195 3.31 24.09 -11.30
N ARG A 196 2.96 24.63 -10.12
CA ARG A 196 3.63 24.26 -8.86
C ARG A 196 3.15 22.85 -8.49
N GLY A 197 4.08 21.89 -8.38
CA GLY A 197 3.77 20.52 -8.01
C GLY A 197 5.00 19.79 -7.49
N ALA A 198 4.80 18.52 -7.10
CA ALA A 198 5.87 17.59 -6.77
C ALA A 198 5.85 16.44 -7.79
N CYS A 199 7.02 15.97 -8.21
CA CYS A 199 7.18 14.89 -9.16
C CYS A 199 8.17 13.85 -8.60
N TRP A 200 7.76 12.59 -8.68
CA TRP A 200 8.63 11.44 -8.38
C TRP A 200 9.15 10.86 -9.68
N LYS A 201 10.48 10.90 -9.86
CA LYS A 201 11.15 10.19 -10.95
C LYS A 201 11.78 8.93 -10.39
N ALA A 202 11.20 7.77 -10.74
CA ALA A 202 11.78 6.47 -10.44
C ALA A 202 12.60 5.99 -11.64
N LEU A 203 13.83 5.54 -11.39
CA LEU A 203 14.68 4.89 -12.38
C LEU A 203 14.70 3.39 -12.10
N TRP A 204 14.40 2.60 -13.12
CA TRP A 204 14.53 1.15 -13.09
C TRP A 204 15.90 0.73 -13.66
N PRO A 205 16.46 -0.40 -13.21
CA PRO A 205 17.66 -0.92 -13.84
C PRO A 205 17.35 -1.26 -15.30
N ALA A 206 18.13 -0.69 -16.22
CA ALA A 206 18.06 -1.07 -17.62
C ALA A 206 18.39 -2.57 -17.74
N PRO A 207 17.75 -3.33 -18.66
CA PRO A 207 18.23 -4.66 -18.97
C PRO A 207 19.69 -4.53 -19.40
N THR A 208 20.60 -5.14 -18.65
CA THR A 208 22.01 -5.24 -18.97
C THR A 208 22.13 -6.00 -20.29
N LEU A 209 22.13 -5.28 -21.40
CA LEU A 209 22.85 -5.69 -22.59
C LEU A 209 24.32 -5.60 -22.20
N ALA A 210 24.85 -6.72 -21.71
CA ALA A 210 26.28 -6.95 -21.72
C ALA A 210 26.73 -6.92 -23.19
N ALA A 211 27.09 -5.73 -23.67
CA ALA A 211 28.00 -5.61 -24.78
C ALA A 211 29.35 -6.14 -24.28
N VAL A 212 29.57 -7.44 -24.43
CA VAL A 212 30.92 -7.99 -24.48
C VAL A 212 31.44 -7.55 -25.84
N SER A 213 32.25 -6.49 -25.89
CA SER A 213 33.15 -6.25 -27.01
C SER A 213 34.53 -6.79 -26.63
N ALA A 214 35.08 -7.63 -27.52
CA ALA A 214 36.50 -7.93 -27.57
C ALA A 214 37.34 -6.66 -27.81
#